data_AF-A0A7M6DMU8-F1
#
_entry.id   AF-A0A7M6DMU8-F1
#
_cell.length_a   1.000
_cell.length_b   1.000
_cell.length_c   1.000
_cell.angle_alpha   90.00
_cell.angle_beta   90.00
_cell.angle_gamma   90.00
#
_symmetry.space_group_name_H-M   'P 1'
#
loop_
_entity.id
_entity.type
_entity.pdbx_description
1 polymer ?
#
loop_
_entity_poly.entity_id
_entity_poly.type
_entity_poly.pdbx_seq_one_letter_code
_entity_poly.pdbx_strand_id
1 'polypeptide(L)'
;MKKSEILSQLPSKIAELCKNNNGASIMNDFTKIICGKAIKDPEFATVAAQLCNACWIREQLNPLLRSPLLSAIQAEYKKRKELNREQFYGLTVLLCELYNVLKVQHQPLKPLNNPVCDLLKDLVKEDHVSEDDAFYFFQEMERVGRVIESDNRSNMDDIMTRVREICISDDRMLPSSKCRFVQLVELRAANWQLSQDTTAFYDDLSQDLMAKGQ
;
A
#
# COMPACT_ATOMS: atom_id res chain seq x y z
N MET A 1 -1.40 -10.85 22.76
CA MET A 1 -1.57 -11.84 21.67
C MET A 1 -0.53 -11.55 20.59
N LYS A 2 0.15 -12.57 20.07
CA LYS A 2 1.11 -12.38 18.95
C LYS A 2 0.34 -12.11 17.65
N LYS A 3 0.88 -11.30 16.73
CA LYS A 3 0.26 -10.95 15.42
C LYS A 3 -0.23 -12.20 14.66
N SER A 4 0.56 -13.27 14.65
CA SER A 4 0.21 -14.56 14.03
C SER A 4 -1.05 -15.21 14.63
N GLU A 5 -1.24 -15.06 15.94
CA GLU A 5 -2.37 -15.63 16.67
C GLU A 5 -3.68 -14.91 16.31
N ILE A 6 -3.64 -13.57 16.21
CA ILE A 6 -4.79 -12.75 15.78
C ILE A 6 -5.21 -13.14 14.35
N LEU A 7 -4.24 -13.22 13.42
CA LEU A 7 -4.50 -13.54 12.01
C LEU A 7 -5.09 -14.94 11.83
N SER A 8 -4.75 -15.89 12.70
CA SER A 8 -5.28 -17.26 12.65
C SER A 8 -6.68 -17.41 13.28
N GLN A 9 -6.93 -16.75 14.41
CA GLN A 9 -8.14 -16.95 15.21
C GLN A 9 -9.29 -16.02 14.83
N LEU A 10 -8.99 -14.77 14.46
CA LEU A 10 -10.02 -13.75 14.24
C LEU A 10 -10.97 -14.09 13.07
N PRO A 11 -10.50 -14.58 11.91
CA PRO A 11 -11.39 -14.94 10.81
C PRO A 11 -12.34 -16.10 11.16
N SER A 12 -11.90 -17.03 12.00
CA SER A 12 -12.76 -18.13 12.48
C SER A 12 -13.85 -17.62 13.44
N LYS A 13 -13.49 -16.74 14.38
CA LYS A 13 -14.46 -16.07 15.27
C LYS A 13 -15.48 -15.24 14.49
N ILE A 14 -15.01 -14.50 13.48
CA ILE A 14 -15.88 -13.74 12.57
C ILE A 14 -16.85 -14.67 11.85
N ALA A 15 -16.38 -15.81 11.34
CA ALA A 15 -17.24 -16.77 10.68
C ALA A 15 -18.33 -17.35 11.60
N GLU A 16 -17.99 -17.64 12.85
CA GLU A 16 -18.97 -18.08 13.86
C GLU A 16 -20.00 -16.99 14.16
N LEU A 17 -19.55 -15.74 14.35
CA LEU A 17 -20.45 -14.60 14.58
C LEU A 17 -21.40 -14.38 13.40
N CYS A 18 -20.90 -14.48 12.16
CA CYS A 18 -21.70 -14.35 10.95
C CYS A 18 -22.74 -15.47 10.79
N LYS A 19 -22.46 -16.69 11.28
CA LYS A 19 -23.43 -17.80 11.26
C LYS A 19 -24.55 -17.61 12.27
N ASN A 20 -24.24 -17.06 13.44
CA ASN A 20 -25.18 -16.95 14.56
C ASN A 20 -26.01 -15.64 14.55
N ASN A 21 -25.73 -14.72 13.64
CA ASN A 21 -26.33 -13.38 13.60
C ASN A 21 -26.51 -12.90 12.14
N ASN A 22 -26.82 -11.62 11.95
CA ASN A 22 -26.80 -11.00 10.62
C ASN A 22 -25.36 -10.83 10.11
N GLY A 23 -24.85 -11.85 9.42
CA GLY A 23 -23.47 -11.88 8.91
C GLY A 23 -23.11 -10.73 7.95
N ALA A 24 -24.08 -10.20 7.19
CA ALA A 24 -23.85 -9.04 6.33
C ALA A 24 -23.60 -7.76 7.15
N SER A 25 -24.36 -7.54 8.22
CA SER A 25 -24.14 -6.41 9.14
C SER A 25 -22.78 -6.51 9.81
N ILE A 26 -22.42 -7.71 10.31
CA ILE A 26 -21.12 -7.95 10.95
C ILE A 26 -19.96 -7.66 9.99
N MET A 27 -20.06 -8.09 8.73
CA MET A 27 -19.03 -7.77 7.74
C MET A 27 -18.94 -6.29 7.39
N ASN A 28 -20.07 -5.60 7.35
CA ASN A 28 -20.08 -4.16 7.15
C ASN A 28 -19.39 -3.41 8.29
N ASP A 29 -19.65 -3.81 9.54
CA ASP A 29 -19.02 -3.17 10.70
C ASP A 29 -17.53 -3.51 10.77
N PHE A 30 -17.17 -4.78 10.55
CA PHE A 30 -15.79 -5.22 10.46
C PHE A 30 -14.98 -4.41 9.44
N THR A 31 -15.49 -4.29 8.19
CA THR A 31 -14.80 -3.58 7.11
C THR A 31 -14.63 -2.09 7.40
N LYS A 32 -15.64 -1.44 8.01
CA LYS A 32 -15.53 -0.03 8.42
C LYS A 32 -14.50 0.16 9.52
N ILE A 33 -14.52 -0.67 10.56
CA ILE A 33 -13.59 -0.58 11.70
C ILE A 33 -12.15 -0.79 11.23
N ILE A 34 -11.91 -1.83 10.43
CA ILE A 34 -10.56 -2.19 10.01
C ILE A 34 -9.95 -1.18 9.03
N CYS A 35 -10.73 -0.71 8.05
CA CYS A 35 -10.27 0.33 7.12
C CYS A 35 -10.07 1.66 7.85
N GLY A 36 -11.01 2.05 8.71
CA GLY A 36 -10.91 3.30 9.48
C GLY A 36 -9.71 3.31 10.44
N LYS A 37 -9.35 2.16 11.02
CA LYS A 37 -8.13 2.05 11.83
C LYS A 37 -6.86 2.12 10.98
N ALA A 38 -6.81 1.43 9.84
CA ALA A 38 -5.65 1.45 8.94
C ALA A 38 -5.37 2.84 8.34
N ILE A 39 -6.42 3.61 8.04
CA ILE A 39 -6.26 4.99 7.55
C ILE A 39 -5.64 5.89 8.62
N LYS A 40 -5.96 5.67 9.90
CA LYS A 40 -5.41 6.46 11.01
C LYS A 40 -4.04 5.97 11.49
N ASP A 41 -3.59 4.81 11.01
CA ASP A 41 -2.43 4.10 11.50
C ASP A 41 -1.82 3.28 10.36
N PRO A 42 -0.90 3.88 9.58
CA PRO A 42 -0.28 3.22 8.43
C PRO A 42 0.41 1.89 8.79
N GLU A 43 0.97 1.76 9.99
CA GLU A 43 1.60 0.51 10.45
C GLU A 43 0.59 -0.63 10.60
N PHE A 44 -0.67 -0.29 10.91
CA PHE A 44 -1.76 -1.25 11.00
C PHE A 44 -2.27 -1.71 9.62
N ALA A 45 -2.00 -0.97 8.54
CA ALA A 45 -2.56 -1.25 7.22
C ALA A 45 -2.17 -2.65 6.68
N THR A 46 -0.93 -3.11 6.90
CA THR A 46 -0.51 -4.47 6.55
C THR A 46 -1.34 -5.52 7.30
N VAL A 47 -1.60 -5.31 8.60
CA VAL A 47 -2.41 -6.21 9.42
C VAL A 47 -3.87 -6.21 8.92
N ALA A 48 -4.39 -5.03 8.59
CA ALA A 48 -5.72 -4.86 8.04
C ALA A 48 -5.91 -5.65 6.75
N ALA A 49 -4.98 -5.51 5.80
CA ALA A 49 -5.02 -6.23 4.54
C ALA A 49 -4.89 -7.75 4.72
N GLN A 50 -4.01 -8.21 5.63
CA GLN A 50 -3.86 -9.63 5.95
C GLN A 50 -5.14 -10.22 6.54
N LEU A 51 -5.83 -9.49 7.42
CA LEU A 51 -7.13 -9.90 7.96
C LEU A 51 -8.22 -9.94 6.88
N CYS A 52 -8.29 -8.91 6.04
CA CYS A 52 -9.18 -8.91 4.88
C CYS A 52 -8.91 -10.11 3.97
N ASN A 53 -7.64 -10.43 3.70
CA ASN A 53 -7.27 -11.59 2.89
C ASN A 53 -7.66 -12.92 3.56
N ALA A 54 -7.45 -13.04 4.88
CA ALA A 54 -7.82 -14.24 5.61
C ALA A 54 -9.34 -14.49 5.62
N CYS A 55 -10.16 -13.42 5.57
CA CYS A 55 -11.59 -13.51 5.32
C CYS A 55 -11.90 -13.78 3.82
N TRP A 56 -11.15 -13.16 2.91
CA TRP A 56 -11.33 -13.27 1.47
C TRP A 56 -11.14 -14.71 0.94
N ILE A 57 -10.16 -15.45 1.43
CA ILE A 57 -9.89 -16.82 0.98
C ILE A 57 -10.88 -17.85 1.53
N ARG A 58 -11.74 -17.47 2.50
CA ARG A 58 -12.72 -18.37 3.10
C ARG A 58 -14.05 -18.28 2.36
N GLU A 59 -14.49 -19.40 1.78
CA GLU A 59 -15.72 -19.47 0.96
C GLU A 59 -16.96 -18.92 1.66
N GLN A 60 -17.10 -19.18 2.96
CA GLN A 60 -18.25 -18.71 3.77
C GLN A 60 -18.24 -17.20 4.06
N LEU A 61 -17.08 -16.53 3.97
CA LEU A 61 -16.94 -15.10 4.27
C LEU A 61 -16.77 -14.25 3.01
N ASN A 62 -16.16 -14.79 1.95
CA ASN A 62 -15.88 -14.05 0.71
C ASN A 62 -17.11 -13.31 0.14
N PRO A 63 -18.28 -13.95 0.01
CA PRO A 63 -19.47 -13.28 -0.55
C PRO A 63 -19.96 -12.13 0.33
N LEU A 64 -19.76 -12.23 1.65
CA LEU A 64 -20.16 -11.20 2.61
C LEU A 64 -19.14 -10.05 2.71
N LEU A 65 -17.87 -10.32 2.44
CA LEU A 65 -16.78 -9.36 2.58
C LEU A 65 -16.66 -8.43 1.37
N ARG A 66 -16.79 -8.98 0.15
CA ARG A 66 -16.37 -8.29 -1.08
C ARG A 66 -17.05 -6.94 -1.26
N SER A 67 -18.39 -6.89 -1.19
CA SER A 67 -19.12 -5.64 -1.40
C SER A 67 -18.85 -4.63 -0.29
N PRO A 68 -18.97 -4.97 1.01
CA PRO A 68 -18.69 -4.01 2.08
C PRO A 68 -17.26 -3.47 2.06
N LEU A 69 -16.26 -4.31 1.79
CA LEU A 69 -14.86 -3.88 1.71
C LEU A 69 -14.64 -2.88 0.58
N LEU A 70 -15.10 -3.20 -0.63
CA LEU A 70 -14.96 -2.30 -1.79
C LEU A 70 -15.73 -1.00 -1.58
N SER A 71 -16.92 -1.05 -0.97
CA SER A 71 -17.69 0.16 -0.64
C SER A 71 -17.00 1.04 0.39
N ALA A 72 -16.42 0.45 1.44
CA ALA A 72 -15.70 1.18 2.49
C ALA A 72 -14.47 1.91 1.91
N ILE A 73 -13.60 1.20 1.20
CA ILE A 73 -12.39 1.82 0.62
C ILE A 73 -12.73 2.85 -0.46
N GLN A 74 -13.80 2.63 -1.25
CA GLN A 74 -14.22 3.60 -2.26
C GLN A 74 -14.74 4.89 -1.63
N ALA A 75 -15.45 4.80 -0.50
CA ALA A 75 -15.92 5.98 0.23
C ALA A 75 -14.75 6.84 0.75
N GLU A 76 -13.70 6.20 1.25
CA GLU A 76 -12.49 6.88 1.73
C GLU A 76 -11.65 7.44 0.57
N TYR A 77 -11.44 6.67 -0.50
CA TYR A 77 -10.72 7.12 -1.69
C TYR A 77 -11.35 8.35 -2.36
N LYS A 78 -12.68 8.46 -2.37
CA LYS A 78 -13.38 9.63 -2.91
C LYS A 78 -13.04 10.92 -2.15
N LYS A 79 -12.74 10.81 -0.86
CA LYS A 79 -12.38 11.93 0.02
C LYS A 79 -10.88 12.13 0.16
N ARG A 80 -10.04 11.39 -0.59
CA ARG A 80 -8.57 11.40 -0.41
C ARG A 80 -7.93 12.79 -0.44
N LYS A 81 -8.50 13.74 -1.20
CA LYS A 81 -8.00 15.12 -1.32
C LYS A 81 -8.32 15.97 -0.08
N GLU A 82 -9.24 15.52 0.76
CA GLU A 82 -9.67 16.18 2.00
C GLU A 82 -8.96 15.58 3.24
N LEU A 83 -8.23 14.48 3.07
CA LEU A 83 -7.48 13.83 4.14
C LEU A 83 -6.26 14.67 4.54
N ASN A 84 -5.91 14.64 5.82
CA ASN A 84 -4.60 15.11 6.24
C ASN A 84 -3.50 14.16 5.72
N ARG A 85 -2.24 14.56 5.80
CA ARG A 85 -1.11 13.79 5.24
C ARG A 85 -0.96 12.39 5.85
N GLU A 86 -1.06 12.27 7.17
CA GLU A 86 -0.97 10.96 7.84
C GLU A 86 -2.09 10.01 7.39
N GLN A 87 -3.31 10.52 7.30
CA GLN A 87 -4.46 9.76 6.81
C GLN A 87 -4.33 9.38 5.33
N PHE A 88 -3.76 10.27 4.53
CA PHE A 88 -3.46 10.00 3.13
C PHE A 88 -2.43 8.86 3.00
N TYR A 89 -1.38 8.84 3.84
CA TYR A 89 -0.44 7.73 3.90
C TYR A 89 -1.14 6.43 4.30
N GLY A 90 -1.94 6.44 5.37
CA GLY A 90 -2.67 5.26 5.83
C GLY A 90 -3.61 4.69 4.76
N LEU A 91 -4.30 5.56 4.02
CA LEU A 91 -5.12 5.15 2.88
C LEU A 91 -4.26 4.54 1.75
N THR A 92 -3.12 5.15 1.44
CA THR A 92 -2.21 4.70 0.38
C THR A 92 -1.63 3.32 0.70
N VAL A 93 -1.10 3.13 1.91
CA VAL A 93 -0.58 1.84 2.37
C VAL A 93 -1.70 0.79 2.38
N LEU A 94 -2.90 1.12 2.88
CA LEU A 94 -4.03 0.19 2.89
C LEU A 94 -4.40 -0.29 1.49
N LEU A 95 -4.55 0.62 0.51
CA LEU A 95 -4.95 0.24 -0.84
C LEU A 95 -3.86 -0.57 -1.56
N CYS A 96 -2.59 -0.20 -1.39
CA CYS A 96 -1.46 -0.96 -1.94
C CYS A 96 -1.40 -2.36 -1.34
N GLU A 97 -1.50 -2.49 -0.01
CA GLU A 97 -1.53 -3.78 0.67
C GLU A 97 -2.70 -4.65 0.21
N LEU A 98 -3.92 -4.09 0.13
CA LEU A 98 -5.09 -4.82 -0.38
C LEU A 98 -4.92 -5.27 -1.83
N TYR A 99 -4.36 -4.42 -2.69
CA TYR A 99 -4.08 -4.76 -4.09
C TYR A 99 -3.02 -5.86 -4.23
N ASN A 100 -2.04 -5.86 -3.33
CA ASN A 100 -1.02 -6.89 -3.26
C ASN A 100 -1.61 -8.25 -2.85
N VAL A 101 -2.43 -8.29 -1.80
CA VAL A 101 -2.86 -9.57 -1.20
C VAL A 101 -4.17 -10.13 -1.75
N LEU A 102 -5.12 -9.28 -2.15
CA LEU A 102 -6.44 -9.74 -2.60
C LEU A 102 -6.41 -10.14 -4.08
N LYS A 103 -6.63 -11.43 -4.34
CA LYS A 103 -6.62 -11.99 -5.70
C LYS A 103 -7.95 -12.65 -6.06
N VAL A 104 -8.30 -12.58 -7.34
CA VAL A 104 -9.35 -13.39 -7.98
C VAL A 104 -8.68 -14.13 -9.12
N GLN A 105 -8.72 -15.47 -9.10
CA GLN A 105 -8.04 -16.31 -10.10
C GLN A 105 -6.56 -15.91 -10.29
N HIS A 106 -5.83 -15.74 -9.17
CA HIS A 106 -4.42 -15.30 -9.12
C HIS A 106 -4.13 -13.89 -9.65
N GLN A 107 -5.13 -13.15 -10.11
CA GLN A 107 -4.99 -11.77 -10.58
C GLN A 107 -5.39 -10.77 -9.49
N PRO A 108 -4.72 -9.61 -9.39
CA PRO A 108 -5.11 -8.56 -8.45
C PRO A 108 -6.52 -8.04 -8.74
N LEU A 109 -7.14 -7.42 -7.74
CA LEU A 109 -8.44 -6.78 -7.91
C LEU A 109 -8.35 -5.58 -8.86
N LYS A 110 -8.73 -5.79 -10.13
CA LYS A 110 -8.78 -4.73 -11.16
C LYS A 110 -9.41 -3.40 -10.70
N PRO A 111 -10.50 -3.38 -9.91
CA PRO A 111 -11.06 -2.13 -9.40
C PRO A 111 -10.11 -1.27 -8.55
N LEU A 112 -9.02 -1.86 -8.02
CA LEU A 112 -8.04 -1.16 -7.20
C LEU A 112 -6.86 -0.60 -8.02
N ASN A 113 -6.65 -1.03 -9.28
CA ASN A 113 -5.49 -0.62 -10.07
C ASN A 113 -5.40 0.92 -10.19
N ASN A 114 -6.45 1.57 -10.69
CA ASN A 114 -6.45 3.02 -10.86
C ASN A 114 -6.34 3.75 -9.50
N PRO A 115 -7.15 3.42 -8.46
CA PRO A 115 -6.97 4.03 -7.15
C PRO A 115 -5.56 3.94 -6.58
N VAL A 116 -4.89 2.79 -6.70
CA VAL A 116 -3.50 2.60 -6.25
C VAL A 116 -2.54 3.47 -7.05
N CYS A 117 -2.62 3.43 -8.39
CA CYS A 117 -1.76 4.25 -9.25
C CYS A 117 -1.95 5.75 -8.98
N ASP A 118 -3.19 6.20 -8.81
CA ASP A 118 -3.49 7.61 -8.53
C ASP A 118 -2.91 8.07 -7.20
N LEU A 119 -3.03 7.26 -6.13
CA LEU A 119 -2.48 7.60 -4.82
C LEU A 119 -0.94 7.67 -4.85
N LEU A 120 -0.29 6.72 -5.53
CA LEU A 120 1.16 6.74 -5.71
C LEU A 120 1.61 7.95 -6.55
N LYS A 121 0.89 8.29 -7.62
CA LYS A 121 1.15 9.50 -8.41
C LYS A 121 0.94 10.76 -7.58
N ASP A 122 -0.08 10.81 -6.72
CA ASP A 122 -0.36 11.95 -5.83
C ASP A 122 0.78 12.18 -4.81
N LEU A 123 1.54 11.15 -4.38
CA LEU A 123 2.74 11.30 -3.53
C LEU A 123 3.93 11.98 -4.23
N VAL A 124 4.03 11.84 -5.55
CA VAL A 124 5.13 12.40 -6.36
C VAL A 124 4.63 13.43 -7.37
N LYS A 125 3.46 14.01 -7.10
CA LYS A 125 2.83 14.94 -8.02
C LYS A 125 3.45 16.33 -7.97
N GLU A 126 3.74 16.81 -6.77
CA GLU A 126 4.31 18.15 -6.57
C GLU A 126 5.77 18.19 -7.03
N ASP A 127 6.25 19.38 -7.38
CA ASP A 127 7.65 19.56 -7.79
C ASP A 127 8.62 19.51 -6.63
N HIS A 128 8.10 19.58 -5.40
CA HIS A 128 8.86 19.32 -4.19
C HIS A 128 8.23 18.17 -3.42
N VAL A 129 8.94 17.05 -3.37
CA VAL A 129 8.49 15.86 -2.65
C VAL A 129 9.11 15.86 -1.26
N SER A 130 8.26 15.79 -0.24
CA SER A 130 8.70 15.72 1.15
C SER A 130 9.45 14.41 1.45
N GLU A 131 10.18 14.36 2.56
CA GLU A 131 10.84 13.12 2.98
C GLU A 131 9.85 11.98 3.25
N ASP A 132 8.73 12.28 3.92
CA ASP A 132 7.67 11.30 4.18
C ASP A 132 7.02 10.81 2.89
N ASP A 133 6.76 11.71 1.93
CA ASP A 133 6.20 11.34 0.63
C ASP A 133 7.11 10.36 -0.10
N ALA A 134 8.41 10.67 -0.15
CA ALA A 134 9.41 9.81 -0.77
C ALA A 134 9.54 8.47 -0.05
N PHE A 135 9.47 8.45 1.28
CA PHE A 135 9.50 7.24 2.09
C PHE A 135 8.31 6.32 1.80
N TYR A 136 7.07 6.81 1.93
CA TYR A 136 5.88 6.00 1.69
C TYR A 136 5.78 5.58 0.23
N PHE A 137 6.11 6.47 -0.71
CA PHE A 137 6.13 6.13 -2.13
C PHE A 137 7.10 4.98 -2.42
N PHE A 138 8.34 5.08 -1.92
CA PHE A 138 9.34 4.03 -2.09
C PHE A 138 8.88 2.69 -1.50
N GLN A 139 8.44 2.68 -0.25
CA GLN A 139 8.00 1.44 0.43
C GLN A 139 6.83 0.75 -0.30
N GLU A 140 5.84 1.53 -0.75
CA GLU A 140 4.73 0.95 -1.49
C GLU A 140 5.16 0.47 -2.88
N MET A 141 6.07 1.18 -3.56
CA MET A 141 6.61 0.74 -4.85
C MET A 141 7.41 -0.56 -4.76
N GLU A 142 8.20 -0.77 -3.70
CA GLU A 142 8.85 -2.06 -3.45
C GLU A 142 7.82 -3.19 -3.32
N ARG A 143 6.66 -2.90 -2.71
CA ARG A 143 5.62 -3.87 -2.43
C ARG A 143 4.74 -4.18 -3.64
N VAL A 144 4.26 -3.15 -4.35
CA VAL A 144 3.25 -3.28 -5.42
C VAL A 144 3.77 -2.99 -6.81
N GLY A 145 4.99 -2.48 -6.96
CA GLY A 145 5.51 -2.05 -8.26
C GLY A 145 5.49 -3.17 -9.31
N ARG A 146 5.96 -4.37 -8.96
CA ARG A 146 5.87 -5.55 -9.85
C ARG A 146 4.43 -5.89 -10.24
N VAL A 147 3.49 -5.75 -9.31
CA VAL A 147 2.07 -6.05 -9.54
C VAL A 147 1.47 -5.01 -10.50
N ILE A 148 1.75 -3.72 -10.28
CA ILE A 148 1.31 -2.62 -11.14
C ILE A 148 1.88 -2.81 -12.55
N GLU A 149 3.17 -3.09 -12.70
CA GLU A 149 3.79 -3.25 -14.03
C GLU A 149 3.24 -4.45 -14.79
N SER A 150 2.92 -5.54 -14.08
CA SER A 150 2.32 -6.74 -14.68
C SER A 150 0.87 -6.50 -15.13
N ASP A 151 0.12 -5.67 -14.41
CA ASP A 151 -1.29 -5.36 -14.72
C ASP A 151 -1.41 -4.23 -15.76
N ASN A 152 -0.58 -3.19 -15.66
CA ASN A 152 -0.53 -2.07 -16.58
C ASN A 152 0.88 -1.43 -16.64
N ARG A 153 1.68 -1.85 -17.62
CA ARG A 153 3.02 -1.32 -17.87
C ARG A 153 3.04 0.19 -18.15
N SER A 154 2.04 0.72 -18.86
CA SER A 154 1.98 2.17 -19.18
C SER A 154 1.87 3.01 -17.91
N ASN A 155 1.06 2.58 -16.93
CA ASN A 155 0.97 3.28 -15.65
C ASN A 155 2.32 3.27 -14.92
N MET A 156 3.05 2.16 -14.97
CA MET A 156 4.40 2.07 -14.39
C MET A 156 5.40 2.98 -15.11
N ASP A 157 5.33 3.06 -16.45
CA ASP A 157 6.19 3.94 -17.24
C ASP A 157 5.97 5.42 -16.89
N ASP A 158 4.72 5.85 -16.73
CA ASP A 158 4.40 7.21 -16.28
C ASP A 158 5.00 7.51 -14.90
N ILE A 159 4.77 6.60 -13.93
CA ILE A 159 5.26 6.76 -12.56
C ILE A 159 6.79 6.88 -12.55
N MET A 160 7.48 6.00 -13.27
CA MET A 160 8.95 5.99 -13.29
C MET A 160 9.55 7.12 -14.11
N THR A 161 8.80 7.68 -15.06
CA THR A 161 9.19 8.93 -15.73
C THR A 161 9.19 10.07 -14.73
N ARG A 162 8.11 10.22 -13.95
CA ARG A 162 8.01 11.25 -12.91
C ARG A 162 9.09 11.11 -11.83
N VAL A 163 9.39 9.89 -11.38
CA VAL A 163 10.49 9.63 -10.42
C VAL A 163 11.82 10.15 -10.94
N ARG A 164 12.15 9.87 -12.22
CA ARG A 164 13.39 10.34 -12.84
C ARG A 164 13.42 11.86 -12.97
N GLU A 165 12.32 12.46 -13.42
CA GLU A 165 12.19 13.91 -13.54
C GLU A 165 12.49 14.59 -12.21
N ILE A 166 11.79 14.21 -11.13
CA ILE A 166 11.98 14.80 -9.79
C ILE A 166 13.40 14.59 -9.29
N CYS A 167 13.92 13.38 -9.43
CA CYS A 167 15.27 13.05 -8.97
C CYS A 167 16.35 13.92 -9.64
N ILE A 168 16.12 14.32 -10.91
CA ILE A 168 17.04 15.15 -11.69
C ILE A 168 16.79 16.64 -11.46
N SER A 169 15.53 17.07 -11.36
CA SER A 169 15.16 18.49 -11.42
C SER A 169 14.88 19.15 -10.06
N ASP A 170 14.57 18.40 -8.99
CA ASP A 170 14.34 18.99 -7.67
C ASP A 170 15.65 19.08 -6.87
N ASP A 171 16.30 20.22 -6.94
CA ASP A 171 17.51 20.53 -6.17
C ASP A 171 17.25 20.59 -4.65
N ARG A 172 15.99 20.76 -4.22
CA ARG A 172 15.62 20.86 -2.80
C ARG A 172 15.35 19.52 -2.15
N MET A 173 15.19 18.45 -2.94
CA MET A 173 14.95 17.11 -2.39
C MET A 173 16.16 16.67 -1.57
N LEU A 174 15.89 16.14 -0.37
CA LEU A 174 16.93 15.65 0.52
C LEU A 174 17.75 14.52 -0.14
N PRO A 175 19.06 14.43 0.13
CA PRO A 175 19.90 13.35 -0.39
C PRO A 175 19.36 11.94 -0.05
N SER A 176 18.79 11.75 1.15
CA SER A 176 18.15 10.49 1.57
C SER A 176 16.98 10.11 0.65
N SER A 177 16.11 11.06 0.32
CA SER A 177 15.00 10.87 -0.63
C SER A 177 15.49 10.60 -2.05
N LYS A 178 16.52 11.32 -2.53
CA LYS A 178 17.14 11.05 -3.84
C LYS A 178 17.72 9.64 -3.89
N CYS A 179 18.38 9.20 -2.83
CA CYS A 179 18.92 7.85 -2.68
C CYS A 179 17.82 6.79 -2.90
N ARG A 180 16.66 6.93 -2.25
CA ARG A 180 15.49 6.04 -2.45
C ARG A 180 15.00 6.02 -3.89
N PHE A 181 14.95 7.17 -4.55
CA PHE A 181 14.46 7.25 -5.93
C PHE A 181 15.44 6.61 -6.92
N VAL A 182 16.75 6.78 -6.71
CA VAL A 182 17.77 6.06 -7.48
C VAL A 182 17.67 4.57 -7.24
N GLN A 183 17.54 4.13 -5.98
CA GLN A 183 17.34 2.72 -5.63
C GLN A 183 16.10 2.15 -6.32
N LEU A 184 15.00 2.89 -6.39
CA LEU A 184 13.78 2.46 -7.07
C LEU A 184 13.98 2.30 -8.58
N VAL A 185 14.75 3.20 -9.22
CA VAL A 185 15.10 3.08 -10.65
C VAL A 185 15.92 1.81 -10.88
N GLU A 186 16.90 1.51 -10.03
CA GLU A 186 17.69 0.29 -10.13
C GLU A 186 16.85 -0.96 -9.83
N LEU A 187 15.98 -0.91 -8.81
CA LEU A 187 15.06 -1.99 -8.47
C LEU A 187 14.19 -2.38 -9.67
N ARG A 188 13.60 -1.39 -10.36
CA ARG A 188 12.83 -1.66 -11.58
C ARG A 188 13.70 -2.23 -12.70
N ALA A 189 14.90 -1.68 -12.92
CA ALA A 189 15.83 -2.18 -13.94
C ALA A 189 16.26 -3.63 -13.66
N ALA A 190 16.34 -4.01 -12.40
CA ALA A 190 16.59 -5.37 -11.93
C ALA A 190 15.33 -6.26 -11.86
N ASN A 191 14.26 -5.92 -12.58
CA ASN A 191 12.98 -6.65 -12.59
C ASN A 191 12.34 -6.81 -11.20
N TRP A 192 12.39 -5.75 -10.38
CA TRP A 192 11.86 -5.71 -9.02
C TRP A 192 12.55 -6.67 -8.06
N GLN A 193 13.83 -6.94 -8.30
CA GLN A 193 14.62 -7.80 -7.42
C GLN A 193 16.09 -7.34 -7.39
N LEU A 194 16.45 -6.60 -6.34
CA LEU A 194 17.84 -6.24 -6.07
C LEU A 194 18.64 -7.40 -5.47
N SER A 195 19.96 -7.35 -5.64
CA SER A 195 20.88 -8.25 -4.95
C SER A 195 21.04 -7.86 -3.48
N GLN A 196 21.47 -8.78 -2.63
CA GLN A 196 21.71 -8.47 -1.21
C GLN A 196 22.78 -7.39 -1.03
N ASP A 197 23.85 -7.44 -1.83
CA ASP A 197 24.93 -6.45 -1.79
C ASP A 197 24.42 -5.06 -2.20
N THR A 198 23.57 -4.98 -3.23
CA THR A 198 22.95 -3.72 -3.67
C THR A 198 22.01 -3.17 -2.60
N THR A 199 21.18 -4.02 -1.99
CA THR A 199 20.29 -3.59 -0.90
C THR A 199 21.10 -3.06 0.29
N ALA A 200 22.14 -3.78 0.72
CA ALA A 200 23.00 -3.34 1.82
C ALA A 200 23.69 -2.00 1.51
N PHE A 201 24.19 -1.80 0.29
CA PHE A 201 24.77 -0.53 -0.14
C PHE A 201 23.80 0.64 0.05
N TYR A 202 22.54 0.49 -0.40
CA TYR A 202 21.53 1.55 -0.26
C TYR A 202 21.08 1.76 1.17
N ASP A 203 20.99 0.70 1.98
CA ASP A 203 20.66 0.79 3.40
C ASP A 203 21.73 1.59 4.16
N ASP A 204 23.01 1.25 3.97
CA ASP A 204 24.14 1.93 4.59
C ASP A 204 24.22 3.40 4.13
N LEU A 205 24.14 3.64 2.82
CA LEU A 205 24.19 4.99 2.26
C LEU A 205 23.02 5.85 2.75
N SER A 206 21.81 5.30 2.82
CA SER A 206 20.64 6.04 3.29
C SER A 206 20.80 6.44 4.77
N GLN A 207 21.32 5.53 5.62
CA GLN A 207 21.61 5.83 7.02
C GLN A 207 22.63 6.97 7.16
N ASP A 208 23.73 6.90 6.41
CA ASP A 208 24.77 7.94 6.39
C ASP A 208 24.22 9.30 5.95
N LEU A 209 23.35 9.33 4.94
CA LEU A 209 22.75 10.56 4.43
C LEU A 209 21.74 11.16 5.42
N MET A 210 20.95 10.33 6.09
CA MET A 210 20.05 10.79 7.16
C MET A 210 20.82 11.36 8.35
N ALA A 211 21.96 10.76 8.71
CA ALA A 211 22.80 11.25 9.81
C ALA A 211 23.49 12.59 9.51
N LYS A 212 23.79 12.88 8.23
CA LYS A 212 24.44 14.13 7.78
C LYS A 212 23.46 15.28 7.51
N GLY A 213 22.17 14.98 7.41
CA GLY A 213 21.09 15.94 7.13
C GLY A 213 20.43 16.55 8.38
N GLN A 214 20.86 16.15 9.58
CA GLN A 214 20.50 16.74 10.88
C GLN A 214 21.48 17.83 11.28
#